data_AF-A0A1V5XDX4-F1
#
_entry.id   AF-A0A1V5XDX4-F1
#
_cell.length_a   1.000
_cell.length_b   1.000
_cell.length_c   1.000
_cell.angle_alpha   90.00
_cell.angle_beta   90.00
_cell.angle_gamma   90.00
#
_symmetry.space_group_name_H-M   'P 1'
#
loop_
_entity.id
_entity.type
_entity.pdbx_description
1 polymer ?
#
loop_
_entity_poly.entity_id
_entity_poly.type
_entity_poly.pdbx_seq_one_letter_code
_entity_poly.pdbx_strand_id
1 'polypeptide(L)' 'MNNLRIPFMPEKPVLAHAYVPFQAWPEKIYDLEMGLDVGTIFPELNQPMSWYEWRDLDE' A
#
# COMPACT_ATOMS: atom_id res chain seq x y z
N MET A 1 24.87 6.33 22.89
CA MET A 1 23.70 6.42 21.98
C MET A 1 24.18 5.96 20.61
N ASN A 2 23.69 4.83 20.11
CA ASN A 2 24.11 4.33 18.80
C ASN A 2 23.55 5.26 17.72
N ASN A 3 24.42 5.73 16.82
CA ASN A 3 24.03 6.50 15.65
C ASN A 3 23.32 5.58 14.64
N LEU A 4 22.04 5.32 14.88
CA LEU A 4 21.21 4.54 13.97
C LEU A 4 21.00 5.39 12.70
N ARG A 5 21.64 4.99 11.61
CA ARG A 5 21.50 5.67 10.32
C ARG A 5 20.29 5.09 9.60
N ILE A 6 19.13 5.73 9.77
CA ILE A 6 17.92 5.34 9.05
C ILE A 6 18.07 5.82 7.59
N PRO A 7 18.04 4.91 6.60
CA PRO A 7 18.14 5.31 5.21
C PRO A 7 16.88 6.09 4.80
N PHE A 8 17.05 7.08 3.90
CA PHE A 8 15.94 7.89 3.39
C PHE A 8 14.89 7.05 2.64
N MET A 9 15.32 5.97 1.98
CA MET A 9 14.48 5.04 1.24
C MET A 9 14.87 3.59 1.55
N PRO A 10 13.94 2.62 1.42
CA PRO A 10 14.27 1.20 1.50
C PRO A 10 15.28 0.79 0.42
N GLU A 11 16.09 -0.24 0.70
CA GLU A 11 17.07 -0.78 -0.27
C GLU A 11 16.43 -1.29 -1.57
N LYS A 12 15.17 -1.75 -1.49
CA LYS A 12 14.37 -2.23 -2.62
C LYS A 12 13.04 -1.48 -2.65
N PRO A 13 12.99 -0.27 -3.23
CA PRO A 13 11.74 0.47 -3.34
C PRO A 13 10.79 -0.26 -4.29
N VAL A 14 9.58 -0.54 -3.84
CA VAL A 14 8.50 -1.07 -4.68
C VAL A 14 7.65 0.10 -5.17
N LEU A 15 7.14 -0.01 -6.41
CA LEU A 15 6.18 0.97 -6.93
C LEU A 15 4.91 0.90 -6.08
N ALA A 16 4.58 2.00 -5.41
CA ALA A 16 3.31 2.16 -4.74
C ALA A 16 2.28 2.67 -5.75
N HIS A 17 1.10 2.04 -5.81
CA HIS A 17 -0.07 2.63 -6.43
C HIS A 17 -0.56 3.78 -5.54
N ALA A 18 -0.04 4.98 -5.75
CA ALA A 18 -0.58 6.18 -5.13
C ALA A 18 -1.85 6.61 -5.89
N TYR A 19 -2.94 5.84 -5.75
CA TYR A 19 -4.25 6.30 -6.18
C TYR A 19 -4.72 7.35 -5.18
N VAL A 20 -4.77 8.61 -5.62
CA VAL A 20 -5.45 9.68 -4.90
C VAL A 20 -6.88 9.69 -5.44
N PRO A 21 -7.87 9.11 -4.73
CA PRO A 21 -9.25 9.25 -5.15
C PRO A 21 -9.59 10.74 -5.25
N PHE A 22 -10.46 11.08 -6.20
CA PHE A 22 -11.19 12.34 -6.15
C PHE A 22 -11.76 12.46 -4.73
N GLN A 23 -11.50 13.56 -4.01
CA GLN A 23 -11.82 13.68 -2.58
C GLN A 23 -13.35 13.64 -2.33
N ALA A 24 -13.91 12.45 -2.34
CA ALA A 24 -15.27 12.15 -1.97
C ALA A 24 -15.20 11.06 -0.91
N TRP A 25 -15.89 11.30 0.20
CA TRP A 25 -16.03 10.31 1.26
C TRP A 25 -16.95 9.19 0.73
N PRO A 26 -16.48 7.94 0.58
CA PRO A 26 -17.35 6.87 0.10
C PRO A 26 -18.43 6.55 1.13
N GLU A 27 -19.57 6.06 0.68
CA GLU A 27 -20.68 5.69 1.58
C GLU A 27 -20.29 4.59 2.59
N LYS A 28 -19.26 3.80 2.27
CA LYS A 28 -18.77 2.70 3.10
C LYS A 28 -17.24 2.69 3.15
N ILE A 29 -16.71 2.63 4.37
CA ILE A 29 -15.32 2.28 4.66
C ILE A 29 -15.27 1.01 5.48
N TYR A 30 -14.09 0.40 5.48
CA TYR A 30 -13.75 -0.60 6.47
C TYR A 30 -13.71 0.02 7.87
N ASP A 31 -14.05 -0.81 8.86
CA ASP A 31 -13.81 -0.48 10.24
C ASP A 31 -12.29 -0.47 10.55
N LEU A 32 -11.97 -0.12 11.80
CA LEU A 32 -10.58 0.01 12.22
C LEU A 32 -9.82 -1.32 12.15
N GLU A 33 -10.47 -2.42 12.52
CA GLU A 33 -9.83 -3.75 12.57
C GLU A 33 -9.44 -4.19 11.17
N MET A 34 -10.39 -4.15 10.23
CA MET A 34 -10.15 -4.48 8.83
C MET A 34 -9.17 -3.49 8.18
N GLY A 35 -9.27 -2.19 8.47
CA GLY A 35 -8.37 -1.19 7.91
C GLY A 35 -6.91 -1.39 8.33
N LEU A 36 -6.67 -1.86 9.55
CA LEU A 36 -5.33 -2.22 10.04
C LEU A 36 -4.82 -3.52 9.40
N ASP A 37 -5.70 -4.49 9.14
CA ASP A 37 -5.33 -5.77 8.52
C ASP A 37 -4.88 -5.60 7.06
N VAL A 38 -5.64 -4.84 6.26
CA VAL A 38 -5.39 -4.68 4.82
C VAL A 38 -4.58 -3.43 4.45
N GLY A 39 -4.32 -2.55 5.41
CA GLY A 39 -3.50 -1.34 5.22
C GLY A 39 -4.23 -0.15 4.58
N THR A 40 -5.56 -0.20 4.45
CA THR A 40 -6.39 0.90 3.94
C THR A 40 -7.81 0.80 4.50
N ILE A 41 -8.45 1.93 4.81
CA ILE A 41 -9.87 1.97 5.18
C ILE A 41 -10.79 1.99 3.96
N PHE A 42 -10.25 2.26 2.77
CA PHE A 42 -11.02 2.43 1.55
C PHE A 42 -11.09 1.10 0.77
N PRO A 43 -12.27 0.49 0.61
CA PRO A 43 -12.39 -0.80 -0.07
C PRO A 43 -11.86 -0.80 -1.51
N GLU A 44 -12.01 0.31 -2.22
CA GLU A 44 -11.56 0.52 -3.60
C GLU A 44 -10.02 0.45 -3.74
N LEU A 45 -9.30 0.73 -2.65
CA LEU A 45 -7.84 0.63 -2.55
C LEU A 45 -7.37 -0.77 -2.14
N ASN A 46 -8.25 -1.61 -1.59
CA ASN A 46 -7.93 -2.99 -1.22
C ASN A 46 -7.98 -3.89 -2.47
N GLN A 47 -6.99 -3.74 -3.34
CA GLN A 47 -6.85 -4.52 -4.56
C GLN A 47 -5.82 -5.64 -4.35
N PRO A 48 -6.05 -6.84 -4.91
CA PRO A 48 -5.11 -7.94 -4.81
C PRO A 48 -3.79 -7.54 -5.49
N MET A 49 -2.70 -7.52 -4.72
CA MET A 49 -1.35 -7.21 -5.23
C MET A 49 -0.82 -8.26 -6.22
N SER A 50 -1.54 -9.36 -6.46
CA SER A 50 -1.18 -10.42 -7.41
C SER A 50 -0.97 -9.91 -8.84
N TRP A 51 -1.35 -8.68 -9.17
CA TRP A 51 -1.04 -8.03 -10.46
C TRP A 51 0.46 -7.72 -10.61
N TYR A 52 1.22 -7.68 -9.51
CA TYR A 52 2.69 -7.53 -9.53
C TYR A 52 3.43 -8.87 -9.65
N GLU A 53 2.79 -10.00 -9.34
CA GLU A 53 3.45 -11.32 -9.35
C GLU A 53 3.73 -11.87 -10.77
N TRP A 54 3.37 -11.12 -11.83
CA TRP A 54 3.49 -11.56 -13.23
C TRP A 54 4.59 -10.87 -14.05
N ARG A 55 5.44 -10.00 -13.47
CA ARG A 55 6.56 -9.39 -14.22
C ARG A 55 7.96 -9.85 -13.80
N ASP A 56 8.06 -10.69 -12.77
CA ASP A 56 9.33 -11.30 -12.35
C ASP A 56 9.48 -12.76 -12.82
N LEU A 57 8.66 -13.23 -13.77
CA LEU A 57 8.75 -14.59 -14.33
C LEU A 57 9.22 -14.68 -15.79
N ASP A 58 9.53 -13.56 -16.43
CA ASP A 58 10.07 -13.54 -17.80
C ASP A 58 11.32 -12.62 -17.90
N GLU A 59 12.39 -12.93 -17.14
CA GLU A 59 13.78 -12.63 -17.52
C GLU A 59 14.82 -13.44 -16.72
#